data_AF-A0A5C0ZQX6-F1
#
_entry.id   AF-A0A5C0ZQX6-F1
#
_cell.length_a   1.000
_cell.length_b   1.000
_cell.length_c   1.000
_cell.angle_alpha   90.00
_cell.angle_beta   90.00
_cell.angle_gamma   90.00
#
_symmetry.space_group_name_H-M   'P 1'
#
loop_
_entity.id
_entity.type
_entity.pdbx_description
1 polymer ?
#
loop_
_entity_poly.entity_id
_entity_poly.type
_entity_poly.pdbx_seq_one_letter_code
_entity_poly.pdbx_strand_id
1 'polypeptide(L)'
;MAKINKNGRLSGKKGHEVYRDVNGESIVQSMPRVVKQTTNTRIAAHEFGISSNATKIIRQIGSLLFEYMDPYVSGRLNAVMQKCVSQLPEAAGHKNLNQIDPSPFIGFQFNPDAPFEKTLHVFPRCSIQPDGTVEITIDAITPKQNIPFLQRDINPDPGAFLRVALVSIDYAQEAYQILAQEEIMLVKSKMEQPPLPATFDVQWKCLKKLPKEALVFVYFSLHYYQLDWLEHRKMIGEKTMNPAGFLHAFCVNEEMYIKNQATAIGPDHKPLREAEWFYTILLEKKTEIDRIKAKAEKKRKK
;
A
#
# COMPACT_ATOMS: atom_id res chain seq x y z
N MET A 1 -18.41 -15.61 18.42
CA MET A 1 -19.61 -16.46 18.61
C MET A 1 -19.81 -17.30 17.37
N ALA A 2 -20.35 -18.51 17.54
CA ALA A 2 -20.74 -19.34 16.43
C ALA A 2 -21.88 -18.66 15.66
N LYS A 3 -21.82 -18.72 14.34
CA LYS A 3 -22.80 -18.16 13.41
C LYS A 3 -23.16 -19.22 12.39
N ILE A 4 -24.40 -19.20 11.95
CA ILE A 4 -24.86 -20.00 10.81
C ILE A 4 -24.49 -19.23 9.54
N ASN A 5 -23.78 -19.87 8.61
CA ASN A 5 -23.42 -19.29 7.33
C ASN A 5 -24.60 -19.35 6.34
N LYS A 6 -24.44 -18.75 5.15
CA LYS A 6 -25.48 -18.71 4.11
C LYS A 6 -25.94 -20.09 3.63
N ASN A 7 -25.15 -21.14 3.89
CA ASN A 7 -25.43 -22.52 3.51
C ASN A 7 -26.01 -23.34 4.69
N GLY A 8 -26.43 -22.69 5.79
CA GLY A 8 -27.01 -23.36 6.96
C GLY A 8 -26.00 -24.02 7.90
N ARG A 9 -24.69 -23.84 7.69
CA ARG A 9 -23.63 -24.50 8.48
C ARG A 9 -23.10 -23.63 9.60
N LEU A 10 -22.76 -24.25 10.72
CA LEU A 10 -22.17 -23.57 11.88
C LEU A 10 -20.70 -23.25 11.62
N SER A 11 -20.31 -22.01 11.93
CA SER A 11 -18.95 -21.52 11.86
C SER A 11 -18.61 -20.68 13.08
N GLY A 12 -17.41 -20.83 13.63
CA GLY A 12 -16.94 -20.08 14.80
C GLY A 12 -17.10 -20.85 16.12
N LYS A 13 -16.99 -20.12 17.23
CA LYS A 13 -16.84 -20.70 18.58
C LYS A 13 -18.16 -20.72 19.37
N LYS A 14 -18.53 -21.86 19.93
CA LYS A 14 -19.60 -22.03 20.94
C LYS A 14 -19.05 -22.82 22.13
N GLY A 15 -18.93 -22.18 23.29
CA GLY A 15 -18.35 -22.80 24.48
C GLY A 15 -16.92 -23.30 24.24
N HIS A 16 -16.69 -24.60 24.46
CA HIS A 16 -15.43 -25.29 24.23
C HIS A 16 -15.27 -25.86 22.83
N GLU A 17 -16.24 -25.65 21.93
CA GLU A 17 -16.23 -26.21 20.59
C GLU A 17 -16.00 -25.12 19.55
N VAL A 18 -15.26 -25.49 18.50
CA VAL A 18 -15.04 -24.69 17.30
C VAL A 18 -15.62 -25.43 16.11
N TYR A 19 -16.53 -24.77 15.43
CA TYR A 19 -17.19 -25.24 14.23
C TYR A 19 -16.49 -24.61 13.02
N ARG A 20 -16.10 -25.42 12.04
CA ARG A 20 -15.41 -24.96 10.84
C ARG A 20 -15.75 -25.84 9.65
N ASP A 21 -15.91 -25.20 8.50
CA ASP A 21 -16.04 -25.90 7.23
C ASP A 21 -14.64 -26.08 6.62
N VAL A 22 -14.27 -27.33 6.33
CA VAL A 22 -13.00 -27.68 5.68
C VAL A 22 -13.34 -28.62 4.53
N ASN A 23 -12.92 -28.27 3.31
CA ASN A 23 -13.17 -29.06 2.09
C ASN A 23 -14.64 -29.46 1.88
N GLY A 24 -15.57 -28.60 2.28
CA GLY A 24 -17.00 -28.86 2.13
C GLY A 24 -17.62 -29.74 3.24
N GLU A 25 -16.85 -30.16 4.24
CA GLU A 25 -17.35 -30.88 5.42
C GLU A 25 -17.41 -29.96 6.65
N SER A 26 -18.46 -30.12 7.47
CA SER A 26 -18.58 -29.40 8.73
C SER A 26 -17.89 -30.19 9.85
N ILE A 27 -16.78 -29.64 10.33
CA ILE A 27 -15.96 -30.22 11.38
C ILE A 27 -16.26 -29.51 12.71
N VAL A 28 -16.54 -30.31 13.74
CA VAL A 28 -16.61 -29.85 15.14
C VAL A 28 -15.35 -30.29 15.84
N GLN A 29 -14.66 -29.36 16.47
CA GLN A 29 -13.45 -29.66 17.23
C GLN A 29 -13.49 -29.06 18.63
N SER A 30 -13.13 -29.87 19.62
CA SER A 30 -12.89 -29.43 20.99
C SER A 30 -11.66 -28.53 21.06
N MET A 31 -11.78 -27.38 21.70
CA MET A 31 -10.64 -26.52 21.97
C MET A 31 -9.72 -27.14 23.02
N PRO A 32 -8.39 -27.05 22.84
CA PRO A 32 -7.45 -27.41 23.88
C PRO A 32 -7.65 -26.53 25.13
N ARG A 33 -7.60 -27.15 26.31
CA ARG A 33 -7.68 -26.44 27.60
C ARG A 33 -6.49 -25.51 27.82
N VAL A 34 -5.33 -25.89 27.29
CA VAL A 34 -4.08 -25.09 27.29
C VAL A 34 -3.40 -25.24 25.93
N VAL A 35 -3.13 -24.14 25.24
CA VAL A 35 -2.32 -24.16 24.02
C VAL A 35 -0.85 -24.07 24.42
N LYS A 36 -0.11 -25.18 24.31
CA LYS A 36 1.35 -25.19 24.53
C LYS A 36 2.05 -24.68 23.26
N GLN A 37 2.36 -23.40 23.21
CA GLN A 37 3.18 -22.82 22.15
C GLN A 37 4.65 -22.80 22.54
N THR A 38 5.53 -23.14 21.60
CA THR A 38 6.98 -22.96 21.79
C THR A 38 7.32 -21.47 21.86
N THR A 39 8.49 -21.13 22.44
CA THR A 39 9.00 -19.75 22.44
C THR A 39 9.05 -19.18 21.01
N ASN A 40 9.54 -19.98 20.05
CA ASN A 40 9.65 -19.56 18.65
C ASN A 40 8.26 -19.33 18.01
N THR A 41 7.28 -20.20 18.30
CA THR A 41 5.90 -20.02 17.83
C THR A 41 5.29 -18.71 18.36
N ARG A 42 5.56 -18.37 19.63
CA ARG A 42 5.10 -17.10 20.19
C ARG A 42 5.76 -15.91 19.52
N ILE A 43 7.09 -15.92 19.36
CA ILE A 43 7.83 -14.83 18.70
C ILE A 43 7.31 -14.64 17.27
N ALA A 44 7.17 -15.72 16.50
CA ALA A 44 6.64 -15.67 15.14
C ALA A 44 5.22 -15.08 15.08
N ALA A 45 4.35 -15.38 16.05
CA ALA A 45 3.01 -14.79 16.13
C ALA A 45 3.06 -13.27 16.36
N HIS A 46 4.02 -12.79 17.15
CA HIS A 46 4.22 -11.35 17.36
C HIS A 46 4.81 -10.67 16.12
N GLU A 47 5.76 -11.29 15.42
CA GLU A 47 6.31 -10.78 14.15
C GLU A 47 5.23 -10.71 13.06
N PHE A 48 4.36 -11.72 12.95
CA PHE A 48 3.23 -11.66 12.05
C PHE A 48 2.30 -10.48 12.40
N GLY A 49 2.06 -10.25 13.69
CA GLY A 49 1.32 -9.09 14.17
C GLY A 49 1.98 -7.76 13.79
N ILE A 50 3.32 -7.68 13.87
CA ILE A 50 4.11 -6.52 13.45
C ILE A 50 3.89 -6.25 11.96
N SER A 51 4.12 -7.24 11.09
CA SER A 51 3.91 -7.08 9.64
C SER A 51 2.47 -6.71 9.29
N SER A 52 1.48 -7.30 9.98
CA SER A 52 0.07 -6.97 9.71
C SER A 52 -0.33 -5.58 10.15
N ASN A 53 0.35 -4.98 11.14
CA ASN A 53 0.14 -3.58 11.50
C ASN A 53 0.90 -2.64 10.57
N ALA A 54 2.09 -3.03 10.13
CA ALA A 54 2.85 -2.27 9.14
C ALA A 54 2.10 -2.15 7.80
N THR A 55 1.45 -3.21 7.33
CA THR A 55 0.60 -3.14 6.12
C THR A 55 -0.72 -2.42 6.35
N LYS A 56 -1.20 -2.31 7.59
CA LYS A 56 -2.40 -1.55 7.92
C LYS A 56 -2.22 -0.08 7.58
N ILE A 57 -1.08 0.53 7.93
CA ILE A 57 -0.83 1.95 7.61
C ILE A 57 -0.78 2.17 6.10
N ILE A 58 -0.14 1.28 5.33
CA ILE A 58 -0.16 1.33 3.86
C ILE A 58 -1.60 1.36 3.31
N ARG A 59 -2.49 0.51 3.85
CA ARG A 59 -3.89 0.49 3.40
C ARG A 59 -4.68 1.71 3.84
N GLN A 60 -4.41 2.25 5.02
CA GLN A 60 -5.04 3.48 5.49
C GLN A 60 -4.65 4.65 4.58
N ILE A 61 -3.37 4.79 4.25
CA ILE A 61 -2.89 5.76 3.27
C ILE A 61 -3.57 5.52 1.90
N GLY A 62 -3.57 4.27 1.41
CA GLY A 62 -4.23 3.93 0.15
C GLY A 62 -5.72 4.28 0.12
N SER A 63 -6.44 4.14 1.24
CA SER A 63 -7.86 4.51 1.33
C SER A 63 -8.13 6.01 1.26
N LEU A 64 -7.10 6.85 1.47
CA LEU A 64 -7.18 8.29 1.25
C LEU A 64 -6.89 8.67 -0.20
N LEU A 65 -6.24 7.79 -0.95
CA LEU A 65 -5.75 8.06 -2.31
C LEU A 65 -6.63 7.44 -3.40
N PHE A 66 -7.37 6.38 -3.08
CA PHE A 66 -8.08 5.55 -4.07
C PHE A 66 -9.53 5.31 -3.65
N GLU A 67 -10.43 5.25 -4.65
CA GLU A 67 -11.86 5.05 -4.40
C GLU A 67 -12.25 3.60 -4.13
N TYR A 68 -11.43 2.65 -4.58
CA TYR A 68 -11.69 1.23 -4.39
C TYR A 68 -10.42 0.47 -4.00
N MET A 69 -10.60 -0.44 -3.04
CA MET A 69 -9.61 -1.40 -2.61
C MET A 69 -10.30 -2.73 -2.39
N ASP A 70 -9.70 -3.83 -2.83
CA ASP A 70 -10.35 -5.12 -2.71
C ASP A 70 -10.47 -5.59 -1.24
N PRO A 71 -11.52 -6.35 -0.88
CA PRO A 71 -11.72 -6.79 0.51
C PRO A 71 -10.62 -7.70 1.09
N TYR A 72 -9.85 -8.36 0.22
CA TYR A 72 -8.78 -9.32 0.57
C TYR A 72 -7.37 -8.72 0.52
N VAL A 73 -7.26 -7.42 0.22
CA VAL A 73 -6.01 -6.67 0.12
C VAL A 73 -5.13 -6.83 1.35
N SER A 74 -5.72 -6.96 2.54
CA SER A 74 -4.97 -7.17 3.79
C SER A 74 -4.13 -8.44 3.74
N GLY A 75 -4.67 -9.54 3.21
CA GLY A 75 -3.97 -10.81 3.11
C GLY A 75 -2.88 -10.76 2.05
N ARG A 76 -3.19 -10.19 0.87
CA ARG A 76 -2.24 -10.05 -0.24
C ARG A 76 -1.06 -9.15 0.13
N LEU A 77 -1.33 -8.00 0.75
CA LEU A 77 -0.30 -7.07 1.19
C LEU A 77 0.54 -7.64 2.34
N ASN A 78 -0.08 -8.38 3.26
CA ASN A 78 0.65 -9.13 4.29
C ASN A 78 1.61 -10.15 3.69
N ALA A 79 1.22 -10.86 2.64
CA ALA A 79 2.11 -11.81 1.96
C ALA A 79 3.33 -11.12 1.35
N VAL A 80 3.15 -9.95 0.73
CA VAL A 80 4.26 -9.14 0.21
C VAL A 80 5.18 -8.68 1.34
N MET A 81 4.62 -8.12 2.42
CA MET A 81 5.41 -7.70 3.58
C MET A 81 6.19 -8.86 4.20
N GLN A 82 5.57 -10.04 4.33
CA GLN A 82 6.27 -11.23 4.85
C GLN A 82 7.40 -11.67 3.94
N LYS A 83 7.25 -11.55 2.61
CA LYS A 83 8.34 -11.81 1.66
C LYS A 83 9.53 -10.88 1.93
N CYS A 84 9.28 -9.58 2.07
CA CYS A 84 10.32 -8.59 2.41
C CYS A 84 10.98 -8.90 3.77
N VAL A 85 10.19 -9.12 4.81
CA VAL A 85 10.67 -9.42 6.17
C VAL A 85 11.43 -10.75 6.23
N SER A 86 11.09 -11.73 5.39
CA SER A 86 11.78 -13.03 5.35
C SER A 86 13.21 -12.95 4.79
N GLN A 87 13.51 -11.91 4.01
CA GLN A 87 14.83 -11.69 3.41
C GLN A 87 15.82 -11.00 4.36
N LEU A 88 15.31 -10.44 5.46
CA LEU A 88 16.14 -9.84 6.49
C LEU A 88 17.03 -10.90 7.17
N PRO A 89 18.34 -10.63 7.32
CA PRO A 89 19.27 -11.57 7.93
C PRO A 89 19.07 -11.72 9.44
N GLU A 90 18.40 -10.77 10.09
CA GLU A 90 18.15 -10.80 11.52
C GLU A 90 17.25 -11.98 11.92
N ALA A 91 17.60 -12.60 13.04
CA ALA A 91 16.80 -13.63 13.65
C ALA A 91 15.41 -13.11 14.04
N ALA A 92 14.43 -14.02 14.06
CA ALA A 92 13.07 -13.75 14.49
C ALA A 92 13.03 -12.96 15.81
N GLY A 93 12.31 -11.84 15.79
CA GLY A 93 12.13 -10.90 16.88
C GLY A 93 13.17 -9.80 16.97
N HIS A 94 14.10 -9.69 16.02
CA HIS A 94 15.05 -8.57 15.93
C HIS A 94 14.96 -7.81 14.60
N LYS A 95 14.05 -8.23 13.72
CA LYS A 95 13.88 -7.67 12.38
C LYS A 95 13.46 -6.21 12.44
N ASN A 96 14.18 -5.37 11.68
CA ASN A 96 13.87 -3.96 11.53
C ASN A 96 13.13 -3.73 10.21
N LEU A 97 11.90 -3.23 10.29
CA LEU A 97 11.09 -3.01 9.09
C LEU A 97 11.64 -1.90 8.19
N ASN A 98 12.42 -0.95 8.70
CA ASN A 98 13.04 0.10 7.89
C ASN A 98 14.19 -0.43 7.01
N GLN A 99 14.69 -1.63 7.30
CA GLN A 99 15.81 -2.25 6.58
C GLN A 99 15.36 -3.27 5.52
N ILE A 100 14.03 -3.43 5.32
CA ILE A 100 13.55 -4.34 4.28
C ILE A 100 13.89 -3.82 2.89
N ASP A 101 14.08 -4.75 1.94
CA ASP A 101 14.00 -4.41 0.52
C ASP A 101 12.52 -4.29 0.12
N PRO A 102 12.04 -3.09 -0.28
CA PRO A 102 10.66 -2.90 -0.68
C PRO A 102 10.40 -3.30 -2.14
N SER A 103 11.39 -3.79 -2.89
CA SER A 103 11.22 -4.21 -4.29
C SER A 103 10.03 -5.15 -4.55
N PRO A 104 9.64 -6.08 -3.64
CA PRO A 104 8.46 -6.93 -3.85
C PRO A 104 7.12 -6.18 -3.84
N PHE A 105 7.07 -4.92 -3.38
CA PHE A 105 5.87 -4.08 -3.47
C PHE A 105 5.66 -3.48 -4.86
N ILE A 106 6.71 -3.40 -5.70
CA ILE A 106 6.62 -2.82 -7.05
C ILE A 106 5.63 -3.63 -7.88
N GLY A 107 4.65 -2.95 -8.48
CA GLY A 107 3.58 -3.58 -9.26
C GLY A 107 2.47 -4.22 -8.42
N PHE A 108 2.50 -4.10 -7.08
CA PHE A 108 1.36 -4.52 -6.27
C PHE A 108 0.13 -3.71 -6.65
N GLN A 109 -0.98 -4.40 -6.94
CA GLN A 109 -2.25 -3.77 -7.31
C GLN A 109 -3.25 -3.91 -6.17
N PHE A 110 -3.84 -2.81 -5.71
CA PHE A 110 -4.87 -2.74 -4.66
C PHE A 110 -6.26 -3.21 -5.16
N ASN A 111 -6.46 -3.22 -6.47
CA ASN A 111 -7.69 -3.66 -7.11
C ASN A 111 -7.40 -4.67 -8.24
N PRO A 112 -7.42 -5.98 -7.97
CA PRO A 112 -7.17 -7.00 -8.99
C PRO A 112 -8.33 -7.14 -9.99
N ASP A 113 -9.50 -6.58 -9.72
CA ASP A 113 -10.65 -6.57 -10.64
C ASP A 113 -10.52 -5.48 -11.73
N ALA A 114 -9.63 -4.50 -11.51
CA ALA A 114 -9.28 -3.45 -12.47
C ALA A 114 -7.76 -3.33 -12.58
N PRO A 115 -7.06 -4.34 -13.11
CA PRO A 115 -5.61 -4.28 -13.16
C PRO A 115 -5.14 -3.27 -14.22
N PHE A 116 -4.02 -2.60 -13.97
CA PHE A 116 -3.51 -1.54 -14.85
C PHE A 116 -3.33 -1.99 -16.30
N GLU A 117 -2.91 -3.23 -16.52
CA GLU A 117 -2.71 -3.82 -17.84
C GLU A 117 -4.00 -3.89 -18.66
N LYS A 118 -5.17 -3.81 -18.01
CA LYS A 118 -6.50 -3.77 -18.66
C LYS A 118 -7.11 -2.38 -18.72
N THR A 119 -6.67 -1.44 -17.90
CA THR A 119 -7.28 -0.10 -17.78
C THR A 119 -6.42 1.01 -18.39
N LEU A 120 -5.12 0.77 -18.57
CA LEU A 120 -4.15 1.69 -19.13
C LEU A 120 -3.12 0.92 -19.99
N HIS A 121 -3.30 0.92 -21.30
CA HIS A 121 -2.45 0.16 -22.24
C HIS A 121 -1.07 0.76 -22.47
N VAL A 122 -0.81 1.98 -21.98
CA VAL A 122 0.50 2.62 -22.01
C VAL A 122 0.97 2.83 -20.56
N PHE A 123 1.66 1.82 -20.03
CA PHE A 123 2.02 1.80 -18.62
C PHE A 123 3.21 2.75 -18.35
N PRO A 124 3.17 3.57 -17.28
CA PRO A 124 4.25 4.48 -16.94
C PRO A 124 5.55 3.77 -16.61
N ARG A 125 6.66 4.40 -16.97
CA ARG A 125 7.99 4.06 -16.46
C ARG A 125 8.29 4.96 -15.27
N CYS A 126 8.89 4.39 -14.23
CA CYS A 126 9.32 5.13 -13.05
C CYS A 126 10.80 4.86 -12.80
N SER A 127 11.57 5.92 -12.57
CA SER A 127 12.98 5.83 -12.17
C SER A 127 13.23 6.67 -10.91
N ILE A 128 14.12 6.16 -10.06
CA ILE A 128 14.58 6.85 -8.85
C ILE A 128 16.03 7.23 -9.06
N GLN A 129 16.32 8.53 -9.02
CA GLN A 129 17.67 9.06 -9.17
C GLN A 129 18.46 8.90 -7.85
N PRO A 130 19.82 9.00 -7.87
CA PRO A 130 20.64 8.83 -6.67
C PRO A 130 20.37 9.83 -5.54
N ASP A 131 19.78 10.98 -5.83
CA ASP A 131 19.34 11.99 -4.85
C ASP A 131 17.90 11.78 -4.36
N GLY A 132 17.26 10.69 -4.78
CA GLY A 132 15.88 10.36 -4.45
C GLY A 132 14.84 11.09 -5.31
N THR A 133 15.24 11.79 -6.37
CA THR A 133 14.28 12.34 -7.33
C THR A 133 13.50 11.22 -8.00
N VAL A 134 12.18 11.33 -7.99
CA VAL A 134 11.27 10.39 -8.68
C VAL A 134 10.89 10.98 -10.02
N GLU A 135 11.09 10.21 -11.08
CA GLU A 135 10.72 10.57 -12.45
C GLU A 135 9.74 9.55 -13.01
N ILE A 136 8.62 10.02 -13.56
CA ILE A 136 7.58 9.21 -14.19
C ILE A 136 7.40 9.70 -15.62
N THR A 137 7.47 8.77 -16.58
CA THR A 137 7.26 9.06 -18.00
C THR A 137 6.22 8.13 -18.63
N ILE A 138 5.41 8.70 -19.52
CA ILE A 138 4.51 7.98 -20.42
C ILE A 138 4.69 8.58 -21.80
N ASP A 139 5.12 7.77 -22.76
CA ASP A 139 5.36 8.25 -24.12
C ASP A 139 4.10 8.08 -24.97
N ALA A 140 3.78 9.09 -25.78
CA ALA A 140 2.75 9.08 -26.82
C ALA A 140 1.38 8.54 -26.36
N ILE A 141 0.87 9.02 -25.22
CA ILE A 141 -0.46 8.63 -24.77
C ILE A 141 -1.54 9.23 -25.66
N THR A 142 -2.37 8.37 -26.23
CA THR A 142 -3.59 8.68 -26.99
C THR A 142 -4.79 8.20 -26.19
N PRO A 143 -5.47 9.06 -25.41
CA PRO A 143 -6.34 8.59 -24.33
C PRO A 143 -7.48 7.66 -24.76
N LYS A 144 -8.18 7.93 -25.87
CA LYS A 144 -9.24 7.04 -26.36
C LYS A 144 -8.74 5.66 -26.79
N GLN A 145 -7.47 5.54 -27.18
CA GLN A 145 -6.86 4.27 -27.57
C GLN A 145 -6.25 3.53 -26.38
N ASN A 146 -5.61 4.28 -25.47
CA ASN A 146 -4.86 3.69 -24.36
C ASN A 146 -5.68 3.51 -23.08
N ILE A 147 -6.86 4.13 -22.97
CA ILE A 147 -7.74 4.04 -21.80
C ILE A 147 -9.09 3.47 -22.24
N PRO A 148 -9.30 2.14 -22.16
CA PRO A 148 -10.52 1.48 -22.67
C PRO A 148 -11.83 2.03 -22.12
N PHE A 149 -11.85 2.52 -20.88
CA PHE A 149 -13.03 3.12 -20.28
C PHE A 149 -13.57 4.31 -21.10
N LEU A 150 -12.67 5.10 -21.73
CA LEU A 150 -13.03 6.27 -22.52
C LEU A 150 -13.60 5.92 -23.92
N GLN A 151 -13.65 4.63 -24.27
CA GLN A 151 -14.32 4.15 -25.49
C GLN A 151 -15.81 3.89 -25.26
N ARG A 152 -16.27 3.91 -24.00
CA ARG A 152 -17.68 3.73 -23.67
C ARG A 152 -18.49 4.97 -24.02
N ASP A 153 -19.72 4.77 -24.48
CA ASP A 153 -20.68 5.85 -24.73
C ASP A 153 -21.29 6.35 -23.41
N ILE A 154 -20.54 7.19 -22.69
CA ILE A 154 -20.94 7.83 -21.44
C ILE A 154 -21.15 9.32 -21.71
N ASN A 155 -22.32 9.86 -21.36
CA ASN A 155 -22.66 11.28 -21.54
C ASN A 155 -22.93 11.97 -20.19
N PRO A 156 -22.28 13.11 -19.88
CA PRO A 156 -21.17 13.72 -20.61
C PRO A 156 -19.91 12.85 -20.58
N ASP A 157 -19.07 12.97 -21.63
CA ASP A 157 -17.79 12.25 -21.72
C ASP A 157 -16.97 12.47 -20.44
N PRO A 158 -16.51 11.40 -19.79
CA PRO A 158 -15.76 11.52 -18.55
C PRO A 158 -14.35 12.08 -18.78
N GLY A 159 -13.86 12.84 -17.80
CA GLY A 159 -12.44 13.16 -17.68
C GLY A 159 -11.67 12.03 -17.00
N ALA A 160 -10.34 12.04 -17.16
CA ALA A 160 -9.44 11.06 -16.57
C ALA A 160 -8.11 11.69 -16.15
N PHE A 161 -7.57 11.25 -15.02
CA PHE A 161 -6.25 11.68 -14.54
C PHE A 161 -5.53 10.56 -13.79
N LEU A 162 -4.20 10.62 -13.78
CA LEU A 162 -3.37 9.79 -12.93
C LEU A 162 -3.10 10.51 -11.63
N ARG A 163 -3.34 9.87 -10.51
CA ARG A 163 -2.89 10.36 -9.20
C ARG A 163 -1.61 9.65 -8.83
N VAL A 164 -0.56 10.44 -8.61
CA VAL A 164 0.74 10.00 -8.09
C VAL A 164 0.86 10.55 -6.67
N ALA A 165 1.21 9.70 -5.70
CA ALA A 165 1.56 10.16 -4.37
C ALA A 165 2.83 9.48 -3.86
N LEU A 166 3.72 10.28 -3.30
CA LEU A 166 4.95 9.82 -2.65
C LEU A 166 4.72 9.87 -1.16
N VAL A 167 4.85 8.72 -0.51
CA VAL A 167 4.66 8.62 0.93
C VAL A 167 5.83 7.88 1.54
N SER A 168 6.51 8.52 2.50
CA SER A 168 7.52 7.87 3.30
C SER A 168 6.92 7.30 4.58
N ILE A 169 7.39 6.12 4.98
CA ILE A 169 7.01 5.45 6.23
C ILE A 169 8.29 5.09 6.98
N ASP A 170 8.37 5.56 8.22
CA ASP A 170 9.37 5.17 9.19
C ASP A 170 8.69 4.31 10.27
N TYR A 171 8.92 3.00 10.24
CA TYR A 171 8.35 2.08 11.21
C TYR A 171 9.07 2.10 12.56
N ALA A 172 10.30 2.65 12.62
CA ALA A 172 11.03 2.78 13.88
C ALA A 172 10.47 3.95 14.70
N GLN A 173 10.11 5.05 14.05
CA GLN A 173 9.47 6.21 14.67
C GLN A 173 7.94 6.14 14.67
N GLU A 174 7.36 5.11 14.05
CA GLU A 174 5.91 4.98 13.83
C GLU A 174 5.31 6.27 13.22
N ALA A 175 6.03 6.82 12.23
CA ALA A 175 5.65 8.05 11.54
C ALA A 175 5.53 7.82 10.02
N TYR A 176 4.55 8.46 9.39
CA TYR A 176 4.43 8.52 7.94
C TYR A 176 4.38 9.98 7.48
N GLN A 177 4.78 10.23 6.24
CA GLN A 177 4.79 11.58 5.70
C GLN A 177 4.40 11.56 4.23
N ILE A 178 3.42 12.39 3.87
CA ILE A 178 3.04 12.60 2.47
C ILE A 178 4.01 13.62 1.89
N LEU A 179 4.95 13.14 1.08
CA LEU A 179 6.00 13.95 0.48
C LEU A 179 5.45 14.78 -0.68
N ALA A 180 4.64 14.16 -1.54
CA ALA A 180 3.99 14.82 -2.67
C ALA A 180 2.70 14.08 -3.05
N GLN A 181 1.76 14.81 -3.64
CA GLN A 181 0.59 14.26 -4.30
C GLN A 181 0.27 15.15 -5.49
N GLU A 182 0.16 14.56 -6.67
CA GLU A 182 -0.08 15.29 -7.92
C GLU A 182 -1.10 14.54 -8.78
N GLU A 183 -1.89 15.31 -9.53
CA GLU A 183 -2.87 14.79 -10.50
C GLU A 183 -2.43 15.17 -11.92
N ILE A 184 -2.04 14.16 -12.69
CA ILE A 184 -1.63 14.32 -14.08
C ILE A 184 -2.86 14.11 -14.95
N MET A 185 -3.38 15.20 -15.50
CA MET A 185 -4.54 15.17 -16.39
C MET A 185 -4.23 14.40 -17.67
N LEU A 186 -5.02 13.35 -17.94
CA LEU A 186 -4.93 12.57 -19.18
C LEU A 186 -6.01 12.98 -20.18
N VAL A 187 -7.21 13.26 -19.67
CA VAL A 187 -8.36 13.75 -20.44
C VAL A 187 -9.14 14.71 -19.58
N LYS A 188 -9.46 15.87 -20.15
CA LYS A 188 -10.41 16.81 -19.56
C LYS A 188 -11.83 16.44 -19.97
N SER A 189 -12.80 16.69 -19.09
CA SER A 189 -14.22 16.62 -19.47
C SER A 189 -14.48 17.55 -20.67
N LYS A 190 -15.44 17.22 -21.53
CA LYS A 190 -15.85 18.08 -22.67
C LYS A 190 -16.20 19.51 -22.26
N MET A 191 -16.62 19.72 -21.02
CA MET A 191 -16.97 21.02 -20.47
C MET A 191 -15.74 21.87 -20.10
N GLU A 192 -14.55 21.28 -19.99
CA GLU A 192 -13.31 21.99 -19.62
C GLU A 192 -12.53 22.41 -20.88
N GLN A 193 -12.17 23.69 -20.96
CA GLN A 193 -11.40 24.27 -22.07
C GLN A 193 -10.02 24.79 -21.60
N PRO A 194 -8.98 24.79 -22.47
CA PRO A 194 -8.91 24.09 -23.75
C PRO A 194 -8.73 22.56 -23.56
N PRO A 195 -9.08 21.74 -24.56
CA PRO A 195 -8.82 20.30 -24.53
C PRO A 195 -7.32 20.01 -24.53
N LEU A 196 -6.96 18.83 -24.05
CA LEU A 196 -5.59 18.32 -24.21
C LEU A 196 -5.33 17.90 -25.68
N PRO A 197 -4.07 17.88 -26.12
CA PRO A 197 -3.70 17.31 -27.41
C PRO A 197 -4.21 15.86 -27.56
N ALA A 198 -4.46 15.44 -28.80
CA ALA A 198 -4.95 14.08 -29.08
C ALA A 198 -3.94 12.99 -28.64
N THR A 199 -2.65 13.29 -28.79
CA THR A 199 -1.52 12.46 -28.36
C THR A 199 -0.47 13.37 -27.74
N PHE A 200 0.11 12.98 -26.61
CA PHE A 200 1.14 13.76 -25.93
C PHE A 200 2.01 12.87 -25.03
N ASP A 201 3.14 13.41 -24.56
CA ASP A 201 3.98 12.76 -23.57
C ASP A 201 3.65 13.27 -22.17
N VAL A 202 3.70 12.37 -21.18
CA VAL A 202 3.69 12.73 -19.77
C VAL A 202 5.12 12.68 -19.27
N GLN A 203 5.56 13.78 -18.68
CA GLN A 203 6.80 13.85 -17.91
C GLN A 203 6.49 14.48 -16.56
N TRP A 204 6.72 13.71 -15.50
CA TRP A 204 6.55 14.17 -14.14
C TRP A 204 7.83 13.92 -13.37
N LYS A 205 8.30 14.93 -12.65
CA LYS A 205 9.51 14.89 -11.85
C LYS A 205 9.24 15.50 -10.49
N CYS A 206 9.66 14.80 -9.44
CA CYS A 206 9.46 15.25 -8.07
C CYS A 206 10.70 15.00 -7.22
N LEU A 207 11.27 16.09 -6.72
CA LEU A 207 12.33 16.06 -5.71
C LEU A 207 11.76 16.65 -4.42
N LYS A 208 11.67 15.81 -3.38
CA LYS A 208 11.28 16.22 -2.02
C LYS A 208 12.39 15.87 -1.06
N LYS A 209 12.45 16.61 0.06
CA LYS A 209 13.31 16.25 1.18
C LYS A 209 12.87 14.90 1.73
N LEU A 210 13.80 13.96 1.75
CA LEU A 210 13.56 12.61 2.21
C LEU A 210 13.98 12.44 3.66
N PRO A 211 13.15 11.81 4.51
CA PRO A 211 13.58 11.41 5.84
C PRO A 211 14.61 10.28 5.76
N LYS A 212 15.58 10.30 6.66
CA LYS A 212 16.64 9.29 6.76
C LYS A 212 16.04 7.91 7.08
N GLU A 213 16.52 6.86 6.42
CA GLU A 213 16.15 5.45 6.70
C GLU A 213 14.65 5.14 6.58
N ALA A 214 13.88 5.98 5.89
CA ALA A 214 12.47 5.71 5.62
C ALA A 214 12.29 4.83 4.38
N LEU A 215 11.18 4.10 4.34
CA LEU A 215 10.69 3.47 3.12
C LEU A 215 9.79 4.44 2.37
N VAL A 216 10.04 4.64 1.08
CA VAL A 216 9.23 5.50 0.22
C VAL A 216 8.41 4.63 -0.73
N PHE A 217 7.11 4.88 -0.78
CA PHE A 217 6.17 4.22 -1.68
C PHE A 217 5.63 5.24 -2.69
N VAL A 218 5.69 4.89 -3.97
CA VAL A 218 5.10 5.66 -5.07
C VAL A 218 3.73 5.05 -5.37
N TYR A 219 2.70 5.57 -4.71
CA TYR A 219 1.30 5.23 -4.97
C TYR A 219 0.89 5.78 -6.33
N PHE A 220 0.16 4.96 -7.09
CA PHE A 220 -0.25 5.27 -8.44
C PHE A 220 -1.67 4.76 -8.69
N SER A 221 -2.52 5.58 -9.28
CA SER A 221 -3.91 5.22 -9.60
C SER A 221 -4.44 6.00 -10.79
N LEU A 222 -5.33 5.38 -11.57
CA LEU A 222 -6.08 6.04 -12.63
C LEU A 222 -7.48 6.31 -12.12
N HIS A 223 -7.90 7.55 -12.29
CA HIS A 223 -9.18 8.05 -11.84
C HIS A 223 -9.98 8.59 -13.00
N TYR A 224 -11.30 8.46 -12.87
CA TYR A 224 -12.28 9.00 -13.81
C TYR A 224 -13.24 9.90 -13.08
N TYR A 225 -13.68 10.96 -13.73
CA TYR A 225 -14.64 11.88 -13.16
C TYR A 225 -15.61 12.43 -14.21
N GLN A 226 -16.75 12.88 -13.75
CA GLN A 226 -17.64 13.78 -14.49
C GLN A 226 -17.73 15.11 -13.75
N LEU A 227 -18.06 16.17 -14.49
CA LEU A 227 -18.39 17.44 -13.87
C LEU A 227 -19.88 17.46 -13.53
N ASP A 228 -20.20 17.91 -12.32
CA ASP A 228 -21.56 18.28 -11.99
C ASP A 228 -21.91 19.67 -12.57
N TRP A 229 -23.14 20.12 -12.34
CA TRP A 229 -23.63 21.41 -12.83
C TRP A 229 -22.94 22.62 -12.16
N LEU A 230 -22.15 22.40 -11.11
CA LEU A 230 -21.31 23.38 -10.43
C LEU A 230 -19.82 23.25 -10.83
N GLU A 231 -19.51 22.46 -11.85
CA GLU A 231 -18.16 22.16 -12.31
C GLU A 231 -17.28 21.44 -11.26
N HIS A 232 -17.89 20.78 -10.27
CA HIS A 232 -17.16 19.92 -9.35
C HIS A 232 -16.91 18.55 -9.96
N ARG A 233 -15.72 18.00 -9.72
CA ARG A 233 -15.36 16.64 -10.12
C ARG A 233 -16.07 15.63 -9.24
N LYS A 234 -17.00 14.88 -9.82
CA LYS A 234 -17.60 13.69 -9.23
C LYS A 234 -16.87 12.44 -9.73
N MET A 235 -16.18 11.76 -8.82
CA MET A 235 -15.40 10.56 -9.11
C MET A 235 -16.29 9.37 -9.50
N ILE A 236 -15.83 8.58 -10.47
CA ILE A 236 -16.51 7.35 -10.93
C ILE A 236 -15.83 6.13 -10.28
N GLY A 237 -16.39 5.66 -9.17
CA GLY A 237 -15.86 4.55 -8.36
C GLY A 237 -16.25 3.14 -8.80
N GLU A 238 -16.31 2.84 -10.10
CA GLU A 238 -16.62 1.48 -10.58
C GLU A 238 -15.49 0.48 -10.23
N LYS A 239 -15.86 -0.61 -9.55
CA LYS A 239 -14.94 -1.68 -9.13
C LYS A 239 -14.05 -2.20 -10.26
N THR A 240 -14.56 -2.34 -11.48
CA THR A 240 -13.83 -2.93 -12.62
C THR A 240 -12.95 -1.92 -13.37
N MET A 241 -12.94 -0.66 -12.94
CA MET A 241 -12.28 0.43 -13.67
C MET A 241 -11.32 1.26 -12.82
N ASN A 242 -11.24 1.06 -11.49
CA ASN A 242 -10.36 1.86 -10.64
C ASN A 242 -9.05 1.12 -10.33
N PRO A 243 -8.01 1.17 -11.20
CA PRO A 243 -6.72 0.59 -10.90
C PRO A 243 -6.01 1.45 -9.85
N ALA A 244 -5.36 0.78 -8.92
CA ALA A 244 -4.53 1.43 -7.92
C ALA A 244 -3.41 0.47 -7.54
N GLY A 245 -2.21 1.00 -7.28
CA GLY A 245 -1.04 0.18 -7.05
C GLY A 245 0.17 0.96 -6.57
N PHE A 246 1.26 0.23 -6.42
CA PHE A 246 2.59 0.82 -6.29
C PHE A 246 3.29 0.78 -7.63
N LEU A 247 3.59 1.97 -8.16
CA LEU A 247 4.42 2.08 -9.34
C LEU A 247 5.90 1.79 -9.00
N HIS A 248 6.33 2.21 -7.82
CA HIS A 248 7.66 1.92 -7.31
C HIS A 248 7.69 1.97 -5.77
N ALA A 249 8.77 1.48 -5.16
CA ALA A 249 9.07 1.58 -3.75
C ALA A 249 10.59 1.44 -3.54
N PHE A 250 11.16 2.20 -2.61
CA PHE A 250 12.61 2.20 -2.34
C PHE A 250 12.90 2.59 -0.88
N CYS A 251 14.12 2.28 -0.41
CA CYS A 251 14.61 2.68 0.92
C CYS A 251 15.58 3.87 0.77
N VAL A 252 15.46 4.84 1.66
CA VAL A 252 16.36 6.01 1.72
C VAL A 252 17.63 5.61 2.48
N ASN A 253 18.64 5.16 1.73
CA ASN A 253 19.95 4.85 2.29
C ASN A 253 20.74 6.14 2.61
N GLU A 254 21.86 5.98 3.32
CA GLU A 254 22.68 7.11 3.78
C GLU A 254 23.23 7.96 2.63
N GLU A 255 23.71 7.33 1.56
CA GLU A 255 24.25 8.03 0.38
C GLU A 255 23.17 8.88 -0.30
N MET A 256 21.98 8.30 -0.52
CA MET A 256 20.83 9.00 -1.08
C MET A 256 20.40 10.14 -0.19
N TYR A 257 20.32 9.93 1.13
CA TYR A 257 19.96 10.96 2.09
C TYR A 257 20.92 12.15 2.03
N ILE A 258 22.24 11.91 2.03
CA ILE A 258 23.25 12.98 1.96
C ILE A 258 23.09 13.78 0.65
N LYS A 259 22.98 13.09 -0.50
CA LYS A 259 22.76 13.74 -1.80
C LYS A 259 21.44 14.52 -1.85
N ASN A 260 20.37 13.96 -1.30
CA ASN A 260 19.07 14.59 -1.21
C ASN A 260 19.13 15.88 -0.38
N GLN A 261 19.76 15.87 0.80
CA GLN A 261 19.88 17.07 1.63
C GLN A 261 20.71 18.18 0.97
N ALA A 262 21.68 17.80 0.13
CA ALA A 262 22.49 18.75 -0.63
C ALA A 262 21.79 19.35 -1.86
N THR A 263 20.78 18.68 -2.41
CA THR A 263 20.11 19.06 -3.66
C THR A 263 18.71 19.65 -3.43
N ALA A 264 17.94 19.08 -2.51
CA ALA A 264 16.56 19.44 -2.19
C ALA A 264 16.49 20.70 -1.29
N ILE A 265 16.97 21.84 -1.80
CA ILE A 265 17.09 23.10 -1.06
C ILE A 265 15.96 24.06 -1.44
N GLY A 266 15.19 24.54 -0.45
CA GLY A 266 14.14 25.53 -0.65
C GLY A 266 12.75 25.04 -0.26
N PRO A 267 11.73 25.91 -0.38
CA PRO A 267 10.37 25.60 0.04
C PRO A 267 9.70 24.52 -0.84
N ASP A 268 10.00 24.48 -2.13
CA ASP A 268 9.34 23.56 -3.08
C ASP A 268 9.69 22.09 -2.84
N HIS A 269 10.82 21.85 -2.18
CA HIS A 269 11.26 20.52 -1.79
C HIS A 269 10.71 20.07 -0.43
N LYS A 270 9.98 20.93 0.29
CA LYS A 270 9.33 20.51 1.53
C LYS A 270 8.25 19.47 1.24
N PRO A 271 8.07 18.52 2.17
CA PRO A 271 7.01 17.54 2.07
C PRO A 271 5.65 18.24 2.06
N LEU A 272 4.68 17.68 1.33
CA LEU A 272 3.32 18.23 1.22
C LEU A 272 2.64 18.32 2.59
N ARG A 273 2.87 17.32 3.46
CA ARG A 273 2.41 17.33 4.85
C ARG A 273 3.56 16.99 5.78
N GLU A 274 3.50 17.55 6.98
CA GLU A 274 4.41 17.17 8.06
C GLU A 274 4.26 15.71 8.43
N ALA A 275 5.29 15.14 9.07
CA ALA A 275 5.24 13.77 9.52
C ALA A 275 4.13 13.59 10.56
N GLU A 276 3.29 12.60 10.34
CA GLU A 276 2.18 12.24 11.23
C GLU A 276 2.52 10.92 11.91
N TRP A 277 2.39 10.92 13.23
CA TRP A 277 2.47 9.68 13.99
C TRP A 277 1.25 8.82 13.70
N PHE A 278 1.46 7.50 13.56
CA PHE A 278 0.37 6.56 13.39
C PHE A 278 0.36 5.56 14.55
N TYR A 279 -0.80 5.43 15.22
CA TYR A 279 -0.95 4.45 16.30
C TYR A 279 -0.74 3.05 15.75
N THR A 280 0.33 2.41 16.19
CA THR A 280 0.52 0.98 16.02
C THR A 280 0.80 0.30 17.33
N ILE A 281 0.75 -1.02 17.28
CA ILE A 281 1.20 -1.89 18.36
C ILE A 281 2.62 -2.40 18.08
N LEU A 282 3.41 -1.78 17.18
CA LEU A 282 4.73 -2.28 16.79
C LEU A 282 5.67 -2.30 18.00
N LEU A 283 5.80 -1.17 18.71
CA LEU A 283 6.59 -1.09 19.94
C LEU A 283 6.08 -2.04 21.05
N GLU A 284 4.76 -2.16 21.21
CA GLU A 284 4.16 -3.07 22.19
C GLU A 284 4.50 -4.54 21.88
N LYS A 285 4.42 -4.93 20.60
CA LYS A 285 4.75 -6.29 20.14
C LYS A 285 6.24 -6.58 20.31
N LYS A 286 7.11 -5.60 20.00
CA LYS A 286 8.57 -5.71 20.22
C LYS A 286 8.89 -5.92 21.70
N THR A 287 8.28 -5.10 22.57
CA THR A 287 8.41 -5.25 24.03
C THR A 287 7.98 -6.64 24.51
N GLU A 288 6.89 -7.19 23.98
CA GLU A 288 6.44 -8.54 24.36
C GLU A 288 7.37 -9.64 23.83
N ILE A 289 7.95 -9.48 22.64
CA ILE A 289 9.00 -10.37 22.13
C ILE A 289 10.19 -10.41 23.10
N ASP A 290 10.64 -9.26 23.58
CA ASP A 290 11.77 -9.17 24.50
C ASP A 290 11.45 -9.81 25.85
N ARG A 291 10.23 -9.63 26.36
CA ARG A 291 9.74 -10.33 27.55
C ARG A 291 9.72 -11.86 27.37
N ILE A 292 9.29 -12.34 26.20
CA ILE A 292 9.28 -13.76 25.85
C ILE A 292 10.71 -14.33 25.88
N LYS A 293 11.65 -13.64 25.24
CA LYS A 293 13.07 -14.03 25.19
C LYS A 293 13.68 -14.08 26.59
N ALA A 294 13.51 -13.02 27.38
CA ALA A 294 14.01 -12.95 28.75
C ALA A 294 13.46 -14.09 29.64
N LYS A 295 12.17 -14.44 29.49
CA LYS A 295 11.56 -15.55 30.22
C LYS A 295 12.11 -16.92 29.78
N ALA A 296 12.40 -17.10 28.50
CA ALA A 296 13.00 -18.32 27.97
C ALA A 296 14.45 -18.49 28.46
N GLU A 297 15.22 -17.40 28.49
CA GLU A 297 16.60 -17.43 28.97
C GLU A 297 16.68 -17.75 30.47
N LYS A 298 15.82 -17.13 31.30
CA LYS A 298 15.71 -17.46 32.73
C LYS A 298 15.35 -18.93 32.98
N LYS A 299 14.57 -19.55 32.10
CA LYS A 299 14.23 -20.98 32.19
C LYS A 299 15.38 -21.91 31.76
N ARG A 300 16.30 -21.45 30.91
CA ARG A 300 17.49 -22.22 30.50
C ARG A 300 18.60 -22.21 31.57
N LYS A 301 18.62 -21.18 32.42
CA LYS A 301 19.59 -21.01 33.52
C LYS A 301 19.19 -21.72 34.82
N LYS A 302 18.00 -22.32 34.88
CA LYS A 302 17.50 -23.14 35.99
C LYS A 302 17.49 -24.60 35.57
#